data_AF-A0A1G0Z514-F1
#
_entry.id   AF-A0A1G0Z514-F1
#
_cell.length_a   1.000
_cell.length_b   1.000
_cell.length_c   1.000
_cell.angle_alpha   90.00
_cell.angle_beta   90.00
_cell.angle_gamma   90.00
#
_symmetry.space_group_name_H-M   'P 1'
#
loop_
_entity.id
_entity.type
_entity.pdbx_description
1 polymer ?
#
loop_
_entity_poly.entity_id
_entity_poly.type
_entity_poly.pdbx_seq_one_letter_code
_entity_poly.pdbx_strand_id
1 'polypeptide(L)'
;MKLEIRQPVKFGMNEAVIGNLLSTVPSLVLGALIALGFVIPPICLLFLLTRTTTPIIFILSVMFSAMCLMAGFILFYFFPLLLNVNYYIKFIAGRIVSPPPEGAHVCQISTTPKLCSGLRAVLEDADDIGYVTISADSVEFRGDSVDFSISGAEISNVGSCNVGWRGYWVAGRRIKLTINGHDRFKEIEISERHSWTIPGSRSLADQLHAQISSLLKQNP
;
A
#
# COMPACT_ATOMS: atom_id res chain seq x y z
N MET A 1 -28.08 -1.98 -0.12
CA MET A 1 -26.79 -2.40 0.40
C MET A 1 -27.02 -3.55 1.36
N LYS A 2 -26.39 -4.70 1.12
CA LYS A 2 -26.38 -5.79 2.11
C LYS A 2 -25.09 -5.64 2.92
N LEU A 3 -25.23 -5.25 4.19
CA LEU A 3 -24.12 -5.12 5.12
C LEU A 3 -24.21 -6.24 6.16
N GLU A 4 -23.18 -7.07 6.22
CA GLU A 4 -23.01 -8.07 7.25
C GLU A 4 -21.79 -7.70 8.08
N ILE A 5 -22.03 -7.20 9.29
CA ILE A 5 -20.95 -6.95 10.25
C ILE A 5 -20.67 -8.28 10.94
N ARG A 6 -19.49 -8.84 10.72
CA ARG A 6 -19.01 -10.00 11.47
C ARG A 6 -18.30 -9.51 12.71
N GLN A 7 -18.20 -10.38 13.71
CA GLN A 7 -17.21 -10.09 14.74
C GLN A 7 -15.84 -10.17 14.06
N PRO A 8 -15.01 -9.12 14.17
CA PRO A 8 -13.66 -9.17 13.62
C PRO A 8 -12.99 -10.42 14.15
N VAL A 9 -12.33 -11.20 13.28
CA VAL A 9 -11.30 -12.10 13.78
C VAL A 9 -10.31 -11.16 14.42
N LYS A 10 -10.31 -11.06 15.76
CA LYS A 10 -9.53 -10.05 16.48
C LYS A 10 -8.05 -10.29 16.17
N PHE A 11 -7.55 -9.69 15.09
CA PHE A 11 -6.14 -9.51 14.90
C PHE A 11 -5.74 -8.46 15.92
N GLY A 12 -5.29 -8.94 17.08
CA GLY A 12 -5.03 -8.08 18.22
C GLY A 12 -4.01 -7.00 17.85
N MET A 13 -3.99 -5.90 18.59
CA MET A 13 -3.01 -4.82 18.41
C MET A 13 -1.56 -5.35 18.32
N ASN A 14 -1.27 -6.45 19.03
CA ASN A 14 0.00 -7.16 18.96
C ASN A 14 0.30 -7.76 17.58
N GLU A 15 -0.69 -8.34 16.90
CA GLU A 15 -0.51 -8.94 15.57
C GLU A 15 -0.36 -7.86 14.49
N ALA A 16 -1.01 -6.71 14.64
CA ALA A 16 -0.80 -5.54 13.78
C ALA A 16 0.60 -4.93 13.96
N VAL A 17 1.08 -4.81 15.21
CA VAL A 17 2.43 -4.34 15.51
C VAL A 17 3.48 -5.32 14.99
N ILE A 18 3.30 -6.61 15.25
CA ILE A 18 4.20 -7.68 14.74
C ILE A 18 4.16 -7.71 13.21
N GLY A 19 2.99 -7.56 12.60
CA GLY A 19 2.81 -7.50 11.16
C GLY A 19 3.52 -6.33 10.51
N ASN A 20 3.40 -5.13 11.08
CA ASN A 20 4.14 -3.94 10.62
C ASN A 20 5.64 -4.08 10.84
N LEU A 21 6.08 -4.69 11.93
CA LEU A 21 7.50 -4.97 12.16
C LEU A 21 8.02 -5.98 11.14
N LEU A 22 7.29 -7.06 10.88
CA LEU A 22 7.63 -8.09 9.89
C LEU A 22 7.54 -7.59 8.45
N SER A 23 6.77 -6.54 8.15
CA SER A 23 6.70 -5.95 6.80
C SER A 23 7.80 -4.91 6.56
N THR A 24 8.22 -4.19 7.60
CA THR A 24 9.29 -3.18 7.53
C THR A 24 10.69 -3.76 7.68
N VAL A 25 10.87 -4.84 8.43
CA VAL A 25 12.19 -5.46 8.64
C VAL A 25 12.81 -5.99 7.34
N PRO A 26 12.11 -6.74 6.46
CA PRO A 26 12.69 -7.23 5.22
C PRO A 26 13.08 -6.10 4.26
N SER A 27 12.29 -5.03 4.18
CA SER A 27 12.61 -3.88 3.34
C SER A 27 13.78 -3.07 3.89
N LEU A 28 13.89 -2.92 5.21
CA LEU A 28 15.07 -2.31 5.86
C LEU A 28 16.32 -3.17 5.69
N VAL A 29 16.22 -4.49 5.87
CA VAL A 29 17.34 -5.43 5.68
C VAL A 29 17.80 -5.42 4.23
N LEU A 30 16.89 -5.51 3.26
CA LEU A 30 17.24 -5.48 1.84
C LEU A 30 17.82 -4.12 1.44
N GLY A 31 17.25 -3.01 1.93
CA GLY A 31 17.81 -1.67 1.75
C GLY A 31 19.22 -1.56 2.33
N ALA A 32 19.46 -2.10 3.51
CA ALA A 32 20.78 -2.11 4.15
C ALA A 32 21.79 -2.96 3.37
N LEU A 33 21.40 -4.14 2.86
CA LEU A 33 22.25 -4.98 2.02
C LEU A 33 22.63 -4.29 0.71
N ILE A 34 21.67 -3.63 0.07
CA ILE A 34 21.92 -2.82 -1.13
C ILE A 34 22.90 -1.69 -0.79
N ALA A 35 22.64 -0.93 0.29
CA ALA A 35 23.52 0.15 0.74
C ALA A 35 24.95 -0.36 1.01
N LEU A 36 25.11 -1.51 1.67
CA LEU A 36 26.42 -2.15 1.87
C LEU A 36 27.11 -2.48 0.55
N GLY A 37 26.38 -2.94 -0.47
CA GLY A 37 26.89 -3.13 -1.83
C GLY A 37 27.41 -1.86 -2.49
N PHE A 38 26.93 -0.68 -2.07
CA PHE A 38 27.43 0.62 -2.53
C PHE A 38 28.51 1.22 -1.63
N VAL A 39 28.69 0.72 -0.41
CA VAL A 39 29.67 1.22 0.59
C VAL A 39 30.96 0.40 0.58
N ILE A 40 30.87 -0.92 0.42
CA ILE A 40 32.05 -1.81 0.49
C ILE A 40 32.99 -1.61 -0.70
N PRO A 41 32.54 -1.60 -1.98
CA PRO A 41 33.43 -1.39 -3.12
C PRO A 41 34.26 -0.10 -3.06
N PRO A 42 33.69 1.08 -2.72
CA PRO A 42 34.48 2.28 -2.63
C PRO A 42 35.47 2.30 -1.46
N ILE A 43 35.15 1.68 -0.32
CA ILE A 43 36.11 1.52 0.78
C ILE A 43 37.29 0.64 0.35
N CYS A 44 37.00 -0.49 -0.30
CA CYS A 44 38.03 -1.38 -0.84
C CYS A 44 38.88 -0.67 -1.90
N LEU A 45 38.25 0.10 -2.78
CA LEU A 45 38.91 0.88 -3.82
C LEU A 45 39.82 1.96 -3.21
N LEU A 46 39.35 2.71 -2.22
CA LEU A 46 40.16 3.70 -1.50
C LEU A 46 41.37 3.05 -0.84
N PHE A 47 41.17 1.91 -0.16
CA PHE A 47 42.25 1.17 0.50
C PHE A 47 43.32 0.70 -0.51
N LEU A 48 42.91 0.13 -1.64
CA LEU A 48 43.83 -0.32 -2.69
C LEU A 48 44.60 0.85 -3.33
N LEU A 49 43.98 2.02 -3.43
CA LEU A 49 44.55 3.17 -4.14
C LEU A 49 45.39 4.10 -3.27
N THR A 50 45.32 4.00 -1.94
CA THR A 50 46.34 4.63 -1.06
C THR A 50 47.76 4.13 -1.35
N ARG A 51 47.91 3.02 -2.09
CA ARG A 51 49.19 2.51 -2.57
C ARG A 51 49.62 3.05 -3.93
N THR A 52 48.78 3.84 -4.61
CA THR A 52 49.11 4.44 -5.92
C THR A 52 49.78 5.79 -5.74
N THR A 53 50.82 6.06 -6.52
CA THR A 53 51.61 7.31 -6.44
C THR A 53 51.07 8.42 -7.35
N THR A 54 50.03 8.15 -8.14
CA THR A 54 49.49 9.08 -9.13
C THR A 54 48.31 9.89 -8.55
N PRO A 55 48.45 11.21 -8.34
CA PRO A 55 47.45 12.01 -7.64
C PRO A 55 46.11 12.10 -8.39
N ILE A 56 46.13 12.02 -9.73
CA ILE A 56 44.91 12.06 -10.55
C ILE A 56 44.04 10.82 -10.31
N ILE A 57 44.65 9.63 -10.23
CA ILE A 57 43.92 8.38 -9.98
C ILE A 57 43.29 8.43 -8.59
N PHE A 58 44.05 8.89 -7.60
CA PHE A 58 43.54 9.07 -6.24
C PHE A 58 42.30 9.98 -6.19
N ILE A 59 42.34 11.15 -6.83
CA ILE A 59 41.21 12.11 -6.85
C ILE A 59 39.97 11.49 -7.53
N LEU A 60 40.13 10.89 -8.72
CA LEU A 60 39.02 10.28 -9.45
C LEU A 60 38.35 9.17 -8.64
N SER A 61 39.13 8.39 -7.89
CA SER A 61 38.59 7.31 -7.08
C SER A 61 37.92 7.77 -5.80
N VAL A 62 38.38 8.86 -5.19
CA VAL A 62 37.65 9.52 -4.10
C VAL A 62 36.31 10.05 -4.61
N MET A 63 36.29 10.70 -5.78
CA MET A 63 35.05 11.19 -6.40
C MET A 63 34.08 10.05 -6.71
N PHE A 64 34.56 8.98 -7.35
CA PHE A 64 33.75 7.79 -7.64
C PHE A 64 33.18 7.18 -6.34
N SER A 65 34.00 7.11 -5.29
CA SER A 65 33.59 6.59 -4.00
C SER A 65 32.49 7.43 -3.34
N ALA A 66 32.64 8.75 -3.36
CA ALA A 66 31.61 9.66 -2.87
C ALA A 66 30.29 9.52 -3.66
N MET A 67 30.36 9.35 -4.99
CA MET A 67 29.19 9.11 -5.83
C MET A 67 28.48 7.80 -5.49
N CYS A 68 29.23 6.70 -5.28
CA CYS A 68 28.66 5.42 -4.87
C CYS A 68 27.96 5.51 -3.50
N LEU A 69 28.58 6.18 -2.52
CA LEU A 69 27.99 6.38 -1.20
C LEU A 69 26.70 7.22 -1.28
N MET A 70 26.70 8.30 -2.06
CA MET A 70 25.51 9.11 -2.30
C MET A 70 24.39 8.31 -2.97
N ALA A 71 24.71 7.51 -3.99
CA ALA A 71 23.75 6.64 -4.66
C ALA A 71 23.16 5.59 -3.68
N GLY A 72 24.00 4.96 -2.86
CA GLY A 72 23.56 4.03 -1.83
C GLY A 72 22.64 4.67 -0.79
N PHE A 73 22.96 5.89 -0.36
CA PHE A 73 22.12 6.65 0.58
C PHE A 73 20.76 7.01 -0.03
N ILE A 74 20.74 7.49 -1.28
CA ILE A 74 19.50 7.79 -2.01
C ILE A 74 18.67 6.50 -2.13
N LEU A 75 19.27 5.40 -2.58
CA LEU A 75 18.57 4.13 -2.72
C LEU A 75 18.00 3.67 -1.39
N PHE A 76 18.76 3.71 -0.29
CA PHE A 76 18.29 3.35 1.05
C PHE A 76 17.13 4.24 1.53
N TYR A 77 17.28 5.56 1.37
CA TYR A 77 16.28 6.53 1.82
C TYR A 77 14.98 6.42 1.04
N PHE A 78 15.06 6.22 -0.28
CA PHE A 78 13.89 6.05 -1.14
C PHE A 78 13.45 4.58 -1.25
N PHE A 79 14.16 3.61 -0.68
CA PHE A 79 13.82 2.19 -0.76
C PHE A 79 12.41 1.89 -0.25
N PRO A 80 11.98 2.42 0.92
CA PRO A 80 10.62 2.23 1.40
C PRO A 80 9.56 2.87 0.50
N LEU A 81 9.96 3.83 -0.34
CA LEU A 81 9.08 4.48 -1.33
C LEU A 81 9.00 3.68 -2.63
N LEU A 82 10.05 2.94 -2.99
CA LEU A 82 10.06 2.09 -4.18
C LEU A 82 9.23 0.82 -3.98
N LEU A 83 9.16 0.33 -2.74
CA LEU A 83 8.47 -0.89 -2.36
C LEU A 83 7.19 -0.58 -1.56
N ASN A 84 6.03 -0.76 -2.19
CA ASN A 84 4.72 -0.74 -1.54
C ASN A 84 4.43 -2.11 -0.88
N VAL A 85 5.38 -2.61 -0.10
CA VAL A 85 5.34 -3.99 0.37
C VAL A 85 4.70 -4.05 1.74
N ASN A 86 3.37 -4.15 1.75
CA ASN A 86 2.64 -4.46 2.97
C ASN A 86 2.38 -5.98 3.06
N TYR A 87 3.43 -6.73 3.44
CA TYR A 87 3.35 -8.19 3.64
C TYR A 87 2.24 -8.58 4.61
N TYR A 88 2.02 -7.78 5.65
CA TYR A 88 0.98 -8.01 6.65
C TYR A 88 -0.42 -7.99 6.03
N ILE A 89 -0.72 -7.01 5.17
CA ILE A 89 -2.00 -6.94 4.46
C ILE A 89 -2.23 -8.19 3.60
N LYS A 90 -1.20 -8.64 2.88
CA LYS A 90 -1.31 -9.85 2.04
C LYS A 90 -1.48 -11.12 2.87
N PHE A 91 -0.79 -11.20 4.00
CA PHE A 91 -0.89 -12.29 4.94
C PHE A 91 -2.29 -12.39 5.55
N ILE A 92 -2.86 -11.26 5.99
CA ILE A 92 -4.24 -11.22 6.50
C ILE A 92 -5.21 -11.57 5.38
N ALA A 93 -5.08 -10.96 4.20
CA ALA A 93 -5.99 -11.22 3.08
C ALA A 93 -6.08 -12.72 2.78
N GLY A 94 -4.95 -13.43 2.72
CA GLY A 94 -4.92 -14.88 2.51
C GLY A 94 -5.57 -15.71 3.62
N ARG A 95 -5.85 -15.14 4.79
CA ARG A 95 -6.57 -15.79 5.90
C ARG A 95 -8.06 -15.44 5.95
N ILE A 96 -8.49 -14.35 5.32
CA ILE A 96 -9.90 -13.94 5.29
C ILE A 96 -10.70 -14.89 4.39
N VAL A 97 -10.27 -15.07 3.14
CA VAL A 97 -10.93 -15.97 2.17
C VAL A 97 -9.85 -16.75 1.41
N SER A 98 -9.85 -18.08 1.56
CA SER A 98 -8.95 -18.98 0.83
C SER A 98 -9.75 -20.13 0.20
N PRO A 99 -9.73 -20.29 -1.14
CA PRO A 99 -9.02 -19.46 -2.13
C PRO A 99 -9.67 -18.07 -2.31
N PRO A 100 -8.90 -17.05 -2.74
CA PRO A 100 -9.46 -15.74 -3.03
C PRO A 100 -10.51 -15.84 -4.15
N PRO A 101 -11.57 -15.00 -4.12
CA PRO A 101 -12.55 -14.98 -5.21
C PRO A 101 -11.90 -14.63 -6.55
N GLU A 102 -12.48 -15.11 -7.65
CA GLU A 102 -12.00 -14.79 -8.99
C GLU A 102 -12.09 -13.28 -9.25
N GLY A 103 -11.03 -12.69 -9.80
CA GLY A 103 -10.95 -11.24 -10.02
C GLY A 103 -10.87 -10.39 -8.74
N ALA A 104 -10.63 -10.99 -7.57
CA ALA A 104 -10.54 -10.25 -6.32
C ALA A 104 -9.23 -9.46 -6.18
N HIS A 105 -9.35 -8.22 -5.73
CA HIS A 105 -8.22 -7.35 -5.41
C HIS A 105 -8.09 -7.20 -3.89
N VAL A 106 -6.86 -7.27 -3.38
CA VAL A 106 -6.60 -7.01 -1.96
C VAL A 106 -6.67 -5.51 -1.73
N CYS A 107 -7.60 -5.08 -0.89
CA CYS A 107 -7.85 -3.68 -0.62
C CYS A 107 -8.00 -3.43 0.89
N GLN A 108 -7.73 -2.20 1.27
CA GLN A 108 -8.14 -1.62 2.52
C GLN A 108 -9.36 -0.76 2.31
N ILE A 109 -10.29 -0.76 3.25
CA ILE A 109 -11.42 0.14 3.24
C ILE A 109 -11.34 1.11 4.42
N SER A 110 -11.81 2.32 4.21
CA SER A 110 -12.15 3.27 5.27
C SER A 110 -13.57 3.75 5.02
N THR A 111 -14.35 3.88 6.07
CA THR A 111 -15.76 4.27 6.00
C THR A 111 -15.95 5.60 6.71
N THR A 112 -16.98 6.33 6.30
CA THR A 112 -17.42 7.56 6.96
C THR A 112 -18.90 7.42 7.32
N PRO A 113 -19.27 7.41 8.61
CA PRO A 113 -18.41 7.42 9.80
C PRO A 113 -17.51 6.19 9.90
N LYS A 114 -16.32 6.32 10.53
CA LYS A 114 -15.35 5.22 10.71
C LYS A 114 -15.94 4.08 11.55
N LEU A 115 -15.63 2.85 11.14
CA LEU A 115 -15.96 1.63 11.87
C LEU A 115 -15.06 1.44 13.08
N CYS A 116 -13.77 1.75 12.95
CA CYS A 116 -12.86 1.70 14.08
C CYS A 116 -13.10 2.90 15.01
N SER A 117 -12.90 2.68 16.32
CA SER A 117 -13.08 3.70 17.36
C SER A 117 -11.88 3.76 18.31
N GLY A 118 -11.80 4.83 19.10
CA GLY A 118 -10.74 5.03 20.10
C GLY A 118 -9.34 5.22 19.49
N LEU A 119 -8.31 4.74 20.19
CA LEU A 119 -6.91 4.84 19.75
C LEU A 119 -6.65 4.15 18.41
N ARG A 120 -7.41 3.09 18.11
CA ARG A 120 -7.31 2.36 16.84
C ARG A 120 -7.67 3.27 15.66
N ALA A 121 -8.68 4.12 15.79
CA ALA A 121 -9.08 5.05 14.73
C ALA A 121 -8.05 6.14 14.40
N VAL A 122 -7.14 6.40 15.36
CA VAL A 122 -6.02 7.35 15.22
C VAL A 122 -4.79 6.67 14.65
N LEU A 123 -4.53 5.41 15.02
CA LEU A 123 -3.34 4.65 14.63
C LEU A 123 -3.52 3.92 13.29
N GLU A 124 -4.72 3.47 12.98
CA GLU A 124 -5.04 2.73 11.75
C GLU A 124 -5.59 3.66 10.66
N ASP A 125 -4.94 3.58 9.51
CA ASP A 125 -5.28 4.33 8.31
C ASP A 125 -6.53 3.74 7.58
N ALA A 126 -6.92 2.53 7.94
CA ALA A 126 -8.04 1.79 7.37
C ALA A 126 -8.94 1.22 8.49
N ASP A 127 -10.23 1.07 8.18
CA ASP A 127 -11.21 0.43 9.05
C ASP A 127 -11.17 -1.10 8.95
N ASP A 128 -10.93 -1.62 7.75
CA ASP A 128 -10.87 -3.06 7.49
C ASP A 128 -9.97 -3.38 6.30
N ILE A 129 -9.58 -4.65 6.18
CA ILE A 129 -8.72 -5.20 5.14
C ILE A 129 -9.43 -6.40 4.55
N GLY A 130 -9.39 -6.55 3.23
CA GLY A 130 -10.12 -7.63 2.59
C GLY A 130 -9.95 -7.72 1.08
N TYR A 131 -10.84 -8.47 0.47
CA TYR A 131 -10.97 -8.63 -0.96
C TYR A 131 -12.09 -7.75 -1.49
N VAL A 132 -11.81 -6.95 -2.52
CA VAL A 132 -12.81 -6.28 -3.33
C VAL A 132 -13.00 -7.05 -4.62
N THR A 133 -14.25 -7.38 -4.94
CA THR A 133 -14.65 -7.94 -6.23
C THR A 133 -15.66 -6.99 -6.86
N ILE A 134 -15.46 -6.69 -8.14
CA ILE A 134 -16.37 -5.85 -8.92
C ILE A 134 -17.11 -6.76 -9.90
N SER A 135 -18.42 -6.84 -9.76
CA SER A 135 -19.32 -7.55 -10.67
C SER A 135 -20.02 -6.56 -11.61
N ALA A 136 -20.84 -7.06 -12.53
CA ALA A 136 -21.55 -6.22 -13.51
C ALA A 136 -22.49 -5.19 -12.86
N ASP A 137 -23.03 -5.48 -11.67
CA ASP A 137 -24.06 -4.64 -11.03
C ASP A 137 -23.69 -4.16 -9.62
N SER A 138 -22.57 -4.65 -9.07
CA SER A 138 -22.23 -4.44 -7.66
C SER A 138 -20.73 -4.39 -7.38
N VAL A 139 -20.40 -3.69 -6.30
CA VAL A 139 -19.09 -3.72 -5.64
C VAL A 139 -19.23 -4.53 -4.37
N GLU A 140 -18.51 -5.63 -4.29
CA GLU A 140 -18.48 -6.50 -3.12
C GLU A 140 -17.16 -6.37 -2.38
N PHE A 141 -17.24 -6.29 -1.06
CA PHE A 141 -16.09 -6.36 -0.17
C PHE A 141 -16.28 -7.50 0.81
N ARG A 142 -15.23 -8.32 0.96
CA ARG A 142 -15.12 -9.37 1.96
C ARG A 142 -13.92 -9.11 2.84
N GLY A 143 -14.19 -8.58 4.01
CA GLY A 143 -13.20 -8.14 4.98
C GLY A 143 -12.99 -9.12 6.11
N ASP A 144 -12.02 -8.78 6.96
CA ASP A 144 -11.83 -9.46 8.22
C ASP A 144 -12.96 -9.17 9.21
N SER A 145 -13.48 -7.93 9.18
CA SER A 145 -14.49 -7.46 10.12
C SER A 145 -15.86 -7.29 9.47
N VAL A 146 -15.90 -6.88 8.21
CA VAL A 146 -17.12 -6.46 7.53
C VAL A 146 -17.18 -7.03 6.13
N ASP A 147 -18.34 -7.58 5.79
CA ASP A 147 -18.71 -7.90 4.42
C ASP A 147 -19.80 -6.92 3.97
N PHE A 148 -19.65 -6.39 2.76
CA PHE A 148 -20.71 -5.60 2.15
C PHE A 148 -20.85 -5.86 0.65
N SER A 149 -22.06 -5.63 0.15
CA SER A 149 -22.35 -5.55 -1.28
C SER A 149 -23.16 -4.28 -1.55
N ILE A 150 -22.62 -3.43 -2.43
CA ILE A 150 -23.19 -2.15 -2.82
C ILE A 150 -23.57 -2.24 -4.30
N SER A 151 -24.84 -2.01 -4.60
CA SER A 151 -25.28 -1.97 -5.99
C SER A 151 -24.80 -0.68 -6.67
N GLY A 152 -24.52 -0.72 -7.97
CA GLY A 152 -24.19 0.46 -8.76
C GLY A 152 -25.23 1.57 -8.65
N ALA A 153 -26.52 1.22 -8.53
CA ALA A 153 -27.63 2.17 -8.35
C ALA A 153 -27.61 2.92 -7.01
N GLU A 154 -26.87 2.42 -6.02
CA GLU A 154 -26.72 3.05 -4.69
C GLU A 154 -25.52 3.99 -4.63
N ILE A 155 -24.63 3.92 -5.62
CA ILE A 155 -23.45 4.78 -5.70
C ILE A 155 -23.89 6.08 -6.38
N SER A 156 -23.70 7.21 -5.72
CA SER A 156 -24.03 8.52 -6.29
C SER A 156 -22.85 9.23 -6.92
N ASN A 157 -21.65 8.92 -6.45
CA ASN A 157 -20.43 9.49 -6.98
C ASN A 157 -19.24 8.55 -6.75
N VAL A 158 -18.34 8.52 -7.73
CA VAL A 158 -17.06 7.82 -7.69
C VAL A 158 -15.97 8.84 -7.95
N GLY A 159 -15.12 9.06 -6.95
CA GLY A 159 -13.98 9.95 -7.03
C GLY A 159 -12.67 9.22 -6.80
N SER A 160 -11.57 9.89 -7.10
CA SER A 160 -10.24 9.50 -6.63
C SER A 160 -9.67 10.57 -5.71
N CYS A 161 -9.05 10.16 -4.60
CA CYS A 161 -8.38 11.06 -3.68
C CYS A 161 -6.97 10.57 -3.36
N ASN A 162 -6.07 11.53 -3.15
CA ASN A 162 -4.74 11.30 -2.61
C ASN A 162 -4.69 11.91 -1.22
N VAL A 163 -4.21 11.16 -0.23
CA VAL A 163 -4.08 11.67 1.14
C VAL A 163 -2.81 12.52 1.27
N GLY A 164 -2.97 13.82 1.06
CA GLY A 164 -1.92 14.83 1.22
C GLY A 164 -0.73 14.65 0.27
N TRP A 165 0.34 15.42 0.51
CA TRP A 165 1.57 15.36 -0.29
C TRP A 165 2.22 13.97 -0.29
N ARG A 166 2.13 13.24 0.84
CA ARG A 166 2.62 11.85 0.94
C ARG A 166 1.82 10.90 0.04
N GLY A 167 0.53 11.09 -0.13
CA GLY A 167 -0.29 10.30 -1.08
C GLY A 167 0.17 10.42 -2.54
N TYR A 168 0.86 11.50 -2.91
CA TYR A 168 1.42 11.68 -4.25
C TYR A 168 2.77 10.97 -4.47
N TRP A 169 3.41 10.44 -3.43
CA TRP A 169 4.76 9.87 -3.56
C TRP A 169 4.93 8.52 -2.86
N VAL A 170 4.10 8.22 -1.87
CA VAL A 170 4.29 7.13 -0.91
C VAL A 170 3.15 6.12 -0.92
N ALA A 171 2.00 6.45 -1.52
CA ALA A 171 0.84 5.57 -1.56
C ALA A 171 0.18 5.52 -2.95
N GLY A 172 -0.59 4.45 -3.17
CA GLY A 172 -1.55 4.35 -4.26
C GLY A 172 -2.73 5.32 -4.07
N ARG A 173 -3.45 5.60 -5.17
CA ARG A 173 -4.69 6.40 -5.13
C ARG A 173 -5.74 5.67 -4.30
N ARG A 174 -6.58 6.44 -3.60
CA ARG A 174 -7.80 5.93 -2.98
C ARG A 174 -8.98 6.22 -3.89
N ILE A 175 -9.92 5.29 -3.95
CA ILE A 175 -11.16 5.41 -4.68
C ILE A 175 -12.24 5.74 -3.66
N LYS A 176 -12.88 6.89 -3.80
CA LYS A 176 -13.92 7.35 -2.89
C LYS A 176 -15.30 7.10 -3.50
N LEU A 177 -16.09 6.29 -2.84
CA LEU A 177 -17.48 6.01 -3.18
C LEU A 177 -18.39 6.80 -2.26
N THR A 178 -19.30 7.58 -2.84
CA THR A 178 -20.40 8.21 -2.09
C THR A 178 -21.64 7.36 -2.29
N ILE A 179 -22.30 7.00 -1.19
CA ILE A 179 -23.42 6.05 -1.19
C ILE A 179 -24.69 6.80 -0.80
N ASN A 180 -25.75 6.65 -1.59
CA ASN A 180 -27.07 7.20 -1.30
C ASN A 180 -27.96 6.14 -0.64
N GLY A 181 -28.94 6.61 0.14
CA GLY A 181 -30.00 5.76 0.69
C GLY A 181 -29.60 4.90 1.88
N HIS A 182 -28.47 5.19 2.55
CA HIS A 182 -28.04 4.44 3.73
C HIS A 182 -27.57 5.35 4.87
N ASP A 183 -28.12 5.13 6.07
CA ASP A 183 -27.82 5.97 7.24
C ASP A 183 -26.48 5.62 7.91
N ARG A 184 -25.97 4.41 7.67
CA ARG A 184 -24.77 3.88 8.34
C ARG A 184 -23.45 4.29 7.70
N PHE A 185 -23.39 4.40 6.38
CA PHE A 185 -22.18 4.80 5.66
C PHE A 185 -22.56 5.82 4.60
N LYS A 186 -21.95 6.99 4.67
CA LYS A 186 -22.09 8.04 3.68
C LYS A 186 -21.03 7.90 2.59
N GLU A 187 -19.84 7.49 3.00
CA GLU A 187 -18.69 7.38 2.11
C GLU A 187 -17.87 6.13 2.44
N ILE A 188 -17.31 5.52 1.40
CA ILE A 188 -16.35 4.42 1.51
C ILE A 188 -15.15 4.76 0.65
N GLU A 189 -13.96 4.75 1.24
CA GLU A 189 -12.69 4.84 0.55
C GLU A 189 -12.07 3.46 0.39
N ILE A 190 -11.73 3.08 -0.83
CA ILE A 190 -11.05 1.85 -1.18
C ILE A 190 -9.61 2.17 -1.54
N SER A 191 -8.66 1.53 -0.87
CA SER A 191 -7.23 1.65 -1.12
C SER A 191 -6.65 0.33 -1.59
N GLU A 192 -6.09 0.30 -2.79
CA GLU A 192 -5.47 -0.89 -3.35
C GLU A 192 -4.17 -1.27 -2.60
N ARG A 193 -3.97 -2.57 -2.35
CA ARG A 193 -2.82 -3.13 -1.61
C ARG A 193 -2.30 -4.46 -2.18
N HIS A 194 -2.76 -4.84 -3.36
CA HIS A 194 -2.32 -6.05 -4.06
C HIS A 194 -0.92 -5.85 -4.67
N SER A 195 -0.63 -4.64 -5.14
CA SER A 195 0.60 -4.27 -5.83
C SER A 195 1.81 -4.21 -4.92
N TRP A 196 2.97 -4.51 -5.48
CA TRP A 196 4.26 -4.44 -4.78
C TRP A 196 4.96 -3.09 -4.95
N THR A 197 4.56 -2.32 -5.95
CA THR A 197 5.17 -1.02 -6.29
C THR A 197 4.10 0.07 -6.31
N ILE A 198 4.50 1.31 -6.05
CA ILE A 198 3.58 2.46 -6.10
C ILE A 198 2.99 2.65 -7.52
N PRO A 199 3.77 2.58 -8.62
CA PRO A 199 3.20 2.69 -9.96
C PRO A 199 2.18 1.58 -10.27
N GLY A 200 2.48 0.34 -9.87
CA GLY A 200 1.53 -0.78 -10.02
C GLY A 200 0.24 -0.51 -9.23
N SER A 201 0.37 -0.02 -8.00
CA SER A 201 -0.77 0.33 -7.15
C SER A 201 -1.65 1.40 -7.77
N ARG A 202 -1.05 2.43 -8.37
CA ARG A 202 -1.78 3.46 -9.11
C ARG A 202 -2.49 2.91 -10.34
N SER A 203 -1.80 2.09 -11.12
CA SER A 203 -2.39 1.47 -12.30
C SER A 203 -3.60 0.61 -11.94
N LEU A 204 -3.51 -0.21 -10.88
CA LEU A 204 -4.64 -1.01 -10.42
C LEU A 204 -5.75 -0.15 -9.82
N ALA A 205 -5.42 0.89 -9.04
CA ALA A 205 -6.42 1.82 -8.52
C ALA A 205 -7.18 2.55 -9.64
N ASP A 206 -6.50 2.93 -10.74
CA ASP A 206 -7.13 3.56 -11.90
C ASP A 206 -8.04 2.58 -12.66
N GLN A 207 -7.62 1.31 -12.77
CA GLN A 207 -8.46 0.23 -13.34
C GLN A 207 -9.72 -0.02 -12.51
N LEU A 208 -9.56 -0.17 -11.19
CA LEU A 208 -10.68 -0.34 -10.25
C LEU A 208 -11.62 0.88 -10.30
N HIS A 209 -11.07 2.09 -10.33
CA HIS A 209 -11.86 3.31 -10.46
C HIS A 209 -12.68 3.32 -11.76
N ALA A 210 -12.06 2.96 -12.88
CA ALA A 210 -12.73 2.90 -14.18
C ALA A 210 -13.85 1.84 -14.19
N GLN A 211 -13.61 0.66 -13.61
CA GLN A 211 -14.60 -0.40 -13.47
C GLN A 211 -15.79 0.07 -12.63
N ILE A 212 -15.57 0.64 -11.44
CA ILE A 212 -16.65 1.11 -10.58
C ILE A 212 -17.40 2.30 -11.22
N SER A 213 -16.67 3.21 -11.87
CA SER A 213 -17.29 4.33 -12.60
C SER A 213 -18.17 3.86 -13.76
N SER A 214 -17.86 2.71 -14.36
CA SER A 214 -18.69 2.13 -15.42
C SER A 214 -20.03 1.61 -14.89
N LEU A 215 -20.06 1.09 -13.65
CA LEU A 215 -21.29 0.66 -12.97
C LEU A 215 -22.26 1.83 -12.77
N LEU A 216 -21.73 2.99 -12.38
CA LEU A 216 -22.51 4.22 -12.21
C LEU A 216 -23.16 4.66 -13.53
N LYS A 217 -22.46 4.53 -14.66
CA LYS A 217 -23.01 4.90 -15.97
C LYS A 217 -24.11 3.97 -16.46
N GLN A 218 -24.08 2.71 -16.04
CA GLN A 218 -25.08 1.71 -16.41
C GLN A 218 -26.35 1.81 -15.56
N ASN A 219 -26.25 2.41 -14.36
CA ASN A 219 -27.35 2.56 -13.41
C ASN A 219 -27.41 4.04 -12.92
N PRO A 220 -27.87 4.98 -13.77
CA PRO A 220 -27.92 6.40 -13.45
C PRO A 220 -28.94 6.75 -12.35
#